data_AF-A0A0G0P8P4-F1
#
_entry.id   AF-A0A0G0P8P4-F1
#
_cell.length_a   1.000
_cell.length_b   1.000
_cell.length_c   1.000
_cell.angle_alpha   90.00
_cell.angle_beta   90.00
_cell.angle_gamma   90.00
#
_symmetry.space_group_name_H-M   'P 1'
#
loop_
_entity.id
_entity.type
_entity.pdbx_description
1 polymer ?
#
loop_
_entity_poly.entity_id
_entity_poly.type
_entity_poly.pdbx_seq_one_letter_code
_entity_poly.pdbx_strand_id
1 'polypeptide(L)'
;MDMLITYVLLALFLLLAAHLLALPLIKKRPVFIKGTEETLFFMALFAIIASLTHPLIYIVAIAIGLLIYYTKSWIVYGVSLENISTALDKAILATRATSNKTINEYEIDNNMTIKLTNLGMRLCYIQYRSKAYSKKSELTKEIFRKFIQNYFI
;
A
#
# COMPACT_ATOMS: atom_id res chain seq x y z
N MET A 1 32.51 3.19 4.60
CA MET A 1 31.34 4.08 4.48
C MET A 1 31.36 4.99 5.70
N ASP A 2 31.30 6.31 5.52
CA ASP A 2 31.40 7.26 6.64
C ASP A 2 30.20 7.14 7.57
N MET A 3 30.45 7.06 8.88
CA MET A 3 29.41 6.99 9.92
C MET A 3 28.36 8.09 9.78
N LEU A 4 28.75 9.26 9.27
CA LEU A 4 27.86 10.39 9.03
C LEU A 4 26.75 10.07 8.02
N ILE A 5 27.05 9.31 6.96
CA ILE A 5 26.07 8.92 5.94
C ILE A 5 25.00 8.02 6.55
N THR A 6 25.40 7.05 7.37
CA THR A 6 24.47 6.14 8.05
C THR A 6 23.55 6.91 9.00
N TYR A 7 24.07 7.88 9.77
CA TYR A 7 23.23 8.70 10.65
C TYR A 7 22.24 9.57 9.89
N VAL A 8 22.66 10.18 8.76
CA VAL A 8 21.75 10.97 7.91
C VAL A 8 20.64 10.09 7.33
N LEU A 9 20.97 8.90 6.82
CA LEU A 9 19.98 7.95 6.31
C LEU A 9 19.00 7.50 7.40
N LEU A 10 19.49 7.22 8.61
CA LEU A 10 18.67 6.85 9.74
C LEU A 10 17.69 7.98 10.12
N ALA A 11 18.18 9.22 10.19
CA ALA A 11 17.35 10.38 10.50
C ALA A 11 16.25 10.59 9.44
N LEU A 12 16.60 10.47 8.15
CA LEU A 12 15.63 10.54 7.05
C LEU A 12 14.57 9.44 7.14
N PHE A 13 14.97 8.21 7.43
CA PHE A 13 14.03 7.11 7.60
C PHE A 13 13.11 7.31 8.80
N LEU A 14 13.63 7.80 9.94
CA LEU A 14 12.81 8.12 11.10
C LEU A 14 11.77 9.22 10.79
N LEU A 15 12.15 10.25 10.05
CA LEU A 15 11.22 11.28 9.55
C LEU A 15 10.14 10.69 8.64
N LEU A 16 10.52 9.83 7.69
CA LEU A 16 9.60 9.12 6.79
C LEU A 16 8.64 8.21 7.58
N ALA A 17 9.16 7.42 8.51
CA ALA A 17 8.37 6.54 9.36
C ALA A 17 7.43 7.32 10.29
N ALA A 18 7.89 8.44 10.84
CA ALA A 18 7.05 9.32 11.65
C ALA A 18 5.89 9.88 10.81
N HIS A 19 6.16 10.29 9.57
CA HIS A 19 5.15 10.85 8.68
C HIS A 19 4.13 9.80 8.20
N LEU A 20 4.61 8.64 7.74
CA LEU A 20 3.78 7.60 7.12
C LEU A 20 3.10 6.67 8.14
N LEU A 21 3.71 6.45 9.31
CA LEU A 21 3.21 5.51 10.31
C LEU A 21 2.74 6.24 11.57
N ALA A 22 3.61 7.02 12.21
CA ALA A 22 3.31 7.58 13.53
C ALA A 22 2.16 8.61 13.48
N LEU A 23 2.14 9.50 12.49
CA LEU A 23 1.08 10.51 12.36
C LEU A 23 -0.32 9.90 12.17
N PRO A 24 -0.55 8.93 11.26
CA PRO A 24 -1.84 8.23 11.18
C PRO A 24 -2.20 7.53 12.49
N LEU A 25 -1.24 6.84 13.13
CA LEU A 25 -1.49 6.10 14.37
C LEU A 25 -1.88 7.02 15.53
N ILE A 26 -1.20 8.16 15.70
CA ILE A 26 -1.56 9.18 16.71
C ILE A 26 -2.98 9.70 16.48
N LYS A 27 -3.38 9.87 15.21
CA LYS A 27 -4.73 10.31 14.83
C LYS A 27 -5.76 9.18 14.85
N LYS A 28 -5.39 7.96 15.28
CA LYS A 28 -6.22 6.74 15.22
C LYS A 28 -6.78 6.47 13.83
N ARG A 29 -5.99 6.75 12.79
CA ARG A 29 -6.34 6.55 11.38
C ARG A 29 -5.56 5.39 10.79
N PRO A 30 -6.17 4.63 9.86
CA PRO A 30 -5.50 3.64 9.03
C PRO A 30 -4.23 4.19 8.40
N VAL A 31 -3.16 3.43 8.53
CA VAL A 31 -1.93 3.67 7.78
C VAL A 31 -2.20 3.16 6.37
N PHE A 32 -2.03 4.03 5.39
CA PHE A 32 -2.28 3.72 3.99
C PHE A 32 -1.07 4.17 3.19
N ILE A 33 -0.27 3.21 2.71
CA ILE A 33 0.95 3.46 1.97
C ILE A 33 0.70 3.01 0.53
N LYS A 34 0.98 3.88 -0.44
CA LYS A 34 0.72 3.60 -1.86
C LYS A 34 1.84 4.03 -2.78
N GLY A 35 2.06 3.25 -3.84
CA GLY A 35 2.87 3.66 -4.98
C GLY A 35 4.25 4.17 -4.58
N THR A 36 4.53 5.44 -4.85
CA THR A 36 5.83 6.06 -4.55
C THR A 36 6.16 6.12 -3.06
N GLU A 37 5.16 6.27 -2.18
CA GLU A 37 5.39 6.27 -0.72
C GLU A 37 5.89 4.89 -0.24
N GLU A 38 5.33 3.82 -0.81
CA GLU A 38 5.73 2.44 -0.54
C GLU A 38 7.17 2.21 -1.01
N THR A 39 7.48 2.58 -2.25
CA THR A 39 8.81 2.46 -2.83
C THR A 39 9.84 3.26 -2.02
N LEU A 40 9.54 4.51 -1.66
CA LEU A 40 10.43 5.36 -0.87
C LEU A 40 10.69 4.79 0.53
N PHE A 41 9.64 4.27 1.19
CA PHE A 41 9.76 3.67 2.51
C PHE A 41 10.70 2.45 2.48
N PHE A 42 10.49 1.52 1.55
CA PHE A 42 11.34 0.34 1.41
C PHE A 42 12.76 0.71 0.95
N MET A 43 12.92 1.63 -0.01
CA MET A 43 14.25 2.09 -0.44
C MET A 43 15.03 2.71 0.72
N ALA A 44 14.40 3.56 1.54
CA ALA A 44 15.05 4.15 2.70
C ALA A 44 15.43 3.09 3.75
N LEU A 45 14.54 2.15 4.04
CA LEU A 45 14.81 1.03 4.95
C LEU A 45 16.01 0.19 4.49
N PHE A 46 16.01 -0.22 3.22
CA PHE A 46 17.08 -1.04 2.68
C PHE A 46 18.39 -0.27 2.47
N ALA A 47 18.35 1.04 2.19
CA ALA A 47 19.55 1.86 2.12
C ALA A 47 20.29 1.88 3.47
N ILE A 48 19.55 1.92 4.59
CA ILE A 48 20.12 1.79 5.94
C ILE A 48 20.73 0.41 6.12
N ILE A 49 20.00 -0.66 5.78
CA ILE A 49 20.50 -2.03 5.92
C ILE A 49 21.78 -2.23 5.10
N ALA A 50 21.80 -1.78 3.84
CA ALA A 50 22.95 -1.85 2.96
C ALA A 50 24.16 -1.07 3.52
N SER A 51 23.93 0.07 4.17
CA SER A 51 24.99 0.85 4.83
C SER A 51 25.68 0.10 5.97
N LEU A 52 24.97 -0.82 6.63
CA LEU A 52 25.44 -1.59 7.78
C LEU A 52 26.04 -2.95 7.42
N THR A 53 25.79 -3.46 6.21
CA THR A 53 26.06 -4.86 5.86
C THR A 53 26.90 -4.98 4.60
N HIS A 54 26.29 -4.87 3.41
CA HIS A 54 26.98 -5.02 2.14
C HIS A 54 26.30 -4.18 1.04
N PRO A 55 27.07 -3.51 0.15
CA PRO A 55 26.52 -2.72 -0.95
C PRO A 55 25.59 -3.48 -1.89
N LEU A 56 25.75 -4.81 -2.03
CA LEU A 56 24.89 -5.66 -2.86
C LEU A 56 23.42 -5.66 -2.39
N ILE A 57 23.16 -5.42 -1.10
CA ILE A 57 21.78 -5.30 -0.59
C ILE A 57 21.06 -4.11 -1.23
N TYR A 58 21.79 -3.05 -1.60
CA TYR A 58 21.22 -1.91 -2.31
C TYR A 58 20.66 -2.28 -3.68
N ILE A 59 21.33 -3.19 -4.41
CA ILE A 59 20.84 -3.68 -5.70
C ILE A 59 19.54 -4.47 -5.53
N VAL A 60 19.50 -5.34 -4.51
CA VAL A 60 18.28 -6.09 -4.15
C VAL A 60 17.15 -5.14 -3.76
N ALA A 61 17.45 -4.08 -3.01
CA ALA A 61 16.50 -3.05 -2.61
C ALA A 61 15.86 -2.34 -3.81
N ILE A 62 16.67 -1.93 -4.79
CA ILE A 62 16.19 -1.30 -6.02
C ILE A 62 15.29 -2.28 -6.77
N ALA A 63 15.69 -3.55 -6.89
CA ALA A 63 14.90 -4.57 -7.58
C ALA A 63 13.52 -4.77 -6.91
N ILE A 64 13.48 -4.88 -5.58
CA ILE A 64 12.23 -4.99 -4.81
C ILE A 64 11.39 -3.71 -4.94
N GLY A 65 12.02 -2.54 -4.82
CA GLY A 65 11.33 -1.24 -4.94
C GLY A 65 10.68 -1.05 -6.32
N LEU A 66 11.39 -1.45 -7.39
CA LEU A 66 10.84 -1.47 -8.75
C LEU A 66 9.68 -2.45 -8.87
N LEU A 67 9.82 -3.68 -8.34
CA LEU A 67 8.76 -4.68 -8.39
C LEU A 67 7.47 -4.15 -7.73
N ILE A 68 7.61 -3.60 -6.51
CA ILE A 68 6.50 -2.98 -5.78
C ILE A 68 5.86 -1.85 -6.60
N TYR A 69 6.68 -0.95 -7.14
CA TYR A 69 6.21 0.17 -7.97
C TYR A 69 5.38 -0.30 -9.17
N TYR A 70 5.83 -1.36 -9.86
CA TYR A 70 5.12 -1.92 -11.02
C TYR A 70 3.82 -2.65 -10.65
N THR A 71 3.76 -3.28 -9.47
CA THR A 71 2.59 -4.06 -9.06
C THR A 71 1.34 -3.23 -8.71
N LYS A 72 1.46 -1.89 -8.67
CA LYS A 72 0.36 -0.95 -8.35
C LYS A 72 -0.43 -1.39 -7.12
N SER A 73 0.26 -1.61 -6.01
CA SER A 73 -0.28 -2.09 -4.76
C SER A 73 -0.52 -0.99 -3.73
N TRP A 74 -1.39 -1.30 -2.76
CA TRP A 74 -1.55 -0.54 -1.52
C TRP A 74 -1.30 -1.45 -0.32
N ILE A 75 -0.56 -0.94 0.66
CA ILE A 75 -0.44 -1.54 1.97
C ILE A 75 -1.34 -0.75 2.93
N VAL A 76 -2.26 -1.45 3.57
CA VAL A 76 -3.18 -0.90 4.56
C VAL A 76 -2.91 -1.55 5.90
N TYR A 77 -2.70 -0.74 6.93
CA TYR A 77 -2.54 -1.21 8.31
C TYR A 77 -3.54 -0.53 9.25
N GLY A 78 -4.07 -1.31 10.19
CA GLY A 78 -5.02 -0.88 11.21
C GLY A 78 -6.48 -1.23 10.90
N VAL A 79 -6.78 -1.79 9.73
CA VAL A 79 -8.15 -2.18 9.32
C VAL A 79 -8.20 -3.69 9.07
N SER A 80 -9.22 -4.38 9.59
CA SER A 80 -9.41 -5.81 9.34
C SER A 80 -9.76 -6.08 7.87
N LEU A 81 -9.42 -7.28 7.38
CA LEU A 81 -9.77 -7.71 6.02
C LEU A 81 -11.28 -7.59 5.75
N GLU A 82 -12.11 -7.93 6.74
CA GLU A 82 -13.58 -7.85 6.68
C GLU A 82 -14.07 -6.40 6.48
N ASN A 83 -13.46 -5.44 7.17
CA ASN A 83 -13.80 -4.03 7.01
C ASN A 83 -13.32 -3.50 5.65
N ILE A 84 -12.17 -3.97 5.16
CA ILE A 84 -11.67 -3.66 3.83
C ILE A 84 -12.60 -4.24 2.76
N SER A 85 -13.04 -5.50 2.88
CA SER A 85 -13.98 -6.10 1.92
C SER A 85 -15.32 -5.35 1.95
N THR A 86 -15.82 -5.00 3.13
CA THR A 86 -17.06 -4.22 3.29
C THR A 86 -16.94 -2.83 2.67
N ALA A 87 -15.78 -2.17 2.79
CA ALA A 87 -15.54 -0.89 2.13
C ALA A 87 -15.50 -1.02 0.60
N LEU A 88 -14.99 -2.14 0.09
CA LEU A 88 -14.99 -2.41 -1.34
C LEU A 88 -16.41 -2.65 -1.86
N ASP A 89 -17.19 -3.46 -1.16
CA ASP A 89 -18.60 -3.71 -1.49
C ASP A 89 -19.40 -2.40 -1.50
N LYS A 90 -19.20 -1.53 -0.50
CA LYS A 90 -19.80 -0.18 -0.46
C LYS A 90 -19.37 0.70 -1.63
N ALA A 91 -18.10 0.63 -2.05
CA ALA A 91 -17.60 1.39 -3.19
C ALA A 91 -18.24 0.93 -4.51
N ILE A 92 -18.36 -0.37 -4.71
CA ILE A 92 -19.00 -0.98 -5.89
C ILE A 92 -20.48 -0.56 -5.97
N LEU A 93 -21.19 -0.61 -4.84
CA LEU A 93 -22.59 -0.16 -4.76
C LEU A 93 -22.73 1.33 -5.07
N ALA A 94 -21.84 2.17 -4.52
CA ALA A 94 -21.85 3.61 -4.75
C ALA A 94 -21.60 3.98 -6.22
N THR A 95 -20.77 3.23 -6.94
CA THR A 95 -20.49 3.46 -8.36
C THR A 95 -21.42 2.70 -9.30
N ARG A 96 -22.33 1.87 -8.76
CA ARG A 96 -23.19 0.95 -9.52
C ARG A 96 -22.36 0.07 -10.47
N ALA A 97 -21.14 -0.29 -10.08
CA ALA A 97 -20.27 -1.15 -10.86
C ALA A 97 -20.76 -2.59 -10.86
N THR A 98 -20.59 -3.27 -11.99
CA THR A 98 -20.80 -4.73 -12.03
C THR A 98 -19.61 -5.38 -11.35
N SER A 99 -19.86 -6.33 -10.45
CA SER A 99 -18.79 -7.03 -9.75
C SER A 99 -19.01 -8.53 -9.75
N ASN A 100 -17.95 -9.28 -10.01
CA ASN A 100 -17.89 -10.71 -9.74
C ASN A 100 -16.90 -10.97 -8.61
N LYS A 101 -17.33 -11.70 -7.58
CA LYS A 101 -16.54 -11.94 -6.37
C LYS A 101 -16.12 -13.41 -6.31
N THR A 102 -14.83 -13.63 -6.25
CA THR A 102 -14.20 -14.90 -5.85
C THR A 102 -13.62 -14.77 -4.43
N ILE A 103 -13.07 -15.85 -3.87
CA ILE A 103 -12.70 -15.96 -2.44
C ILE A 103 -11.85 -14.77 -1.95
N ASN A 104 -10.87 -14.31 -2.73
CA ASN A 104 -9.96 -13.21 -2.37
C ASN A 104 -9.79 -12.16 -3.48
N GLU A 105 -10.66 -12.20 -4.49
CA GLU A 105 -10.49 -11.41 -5.71
C GLU A 105 -11.85 -10.86 -6.18
N TYR A 106 -11.83 -9.62 -6.64
CA TYR A 106 -13.00 -8.89 -7.12
C TYR A 106 -12.71 -8.44 -8.55
N GLU A 107 -13.54 -8.87 -9.48
CA GLU A 107 -13.53 -8.36 -10.84
C GLU A 107 -14.61 -7.28 -10.96
N ILE A 108 -14.21 -6.07 -11.37
CA ILE A 108 -15.07 -4.89 -11.49
C ILE A 108 -15.18 -4.49 -12.96
N ASP A 109 -16.41 -4.45 -13.47
CA ASP A 109 -16.77 -4.09 -14.85
C ASP A 109 -15.94 -4.83 -15.90
N ASN A 110 -15.54 -6.08 -15.62
CA ASN A 110 -14.64 -6.93 -16.44
C ASN A 110 -13.29 -6.27 -16.84
N ASN A 111 -12.97 -5.12 -16.23
CA ASN A 111 -11.86 -4.26 -16.66
C ASN A 111 -10.80 -4.09 -15.57
N MET A 112 -11.16 -4.28 -14.30
CA MET A 112 -10.22 -4.19 -13.19
C MET A 112 -10.40 -5.37 -12.25
N THR A 113 -9.30 -5.95 -11.83
CA THR A 113 -9.26 -7.01 -10.84
C THR A 113 -8.56 -6.50 -9.58
N ILE A 114 -9.21 -6.67 -8.42
CA ILE A 114 -8.68 -6.29 -7.12
C ILE A 114 -8.46 -7.56 -6.31
N LYS A 115 -7.22 -7.81 -5.91
CA LYS A 115 -6.88 -8.92 -5.02
C LYS A 115 -6.61 -8.40 -3.61
N LEU A 116 -7.26 -9.01 -2.63
CA LEU A 116 -7.07 -8.70 -1.21
C LEU A 116 -6.29 -9.84 -0.56
N THR A 117 -5.12 -9.54 0.01
CA THR A 117 -4.28 -10.50 0.72
C THR A 117 -4.10 -10.04 2.16
N ASN A 118 -4.58 -10.84 3.12
CA ASN A 118 -4.31 -10.60 4.54
C ASN A 118 -2.89 -11.06 4.88
N LEU A 119 -2.10 -10.16 5.47
CA LEU A 119 -0.73 -10.43 5.91
C LEU A 119 -0.63 -10.59 7.44
N GLY A 120 -1.76 -10.56 8.16
CA GLY A 120 -1.82 -10.70 9.62
C GLY A 120 -1.84 -9.36 10.36
N MET A 121 -2.13 -9.37 11.67
CA MET A 121 -2.10 -8.19 12.56
C MET A 121 -2.82 -6.93 12.00
N ARG A 122 -4.00 -7.09 11.37
CA ARG A 122 -4.74 -5.99 10.70
C ARG A 122 -3.94 -5.29 9.60
N LEU A 123 -3.05 -6.03 8.93
CA LEU A 123 -2.30 -5.61 7.77
C LEU A 123 -2.82 -6.32 6.52
N CYS A 124 -3.21 -5.54 5.53
CA CYS A 124 -3.77 -6.04 4.27
C CYS A 124 -3.00 -5.45 3.10
N TYR A 125 -2.64 -6.32 2.17
CA TYR A 125 -2.08 -5.96 0.89
C TYR A 125 -3.17 -5.98 -0.17
N ILE A 126 -3.31 -4.89 -0.92
CA ILE A 126 -4.34 -4.74 -1.94
C ILE A 126 -3.63 -4.54 -3.28
N GLN A 127 -3.87 -5.44 -4.23
CA GLN A 127 -3.27 -5.39 -5.55
C GLN A 127 -4.31 -5.05 -6.61
N TYR A 128 -3.96 -4.14 -7.52
CA TYR A 128 -4.82 -3.72 -8.64
C TYR A 128 -4.23 -4.18 -9.96
N ARG A 129 -5.03 -4.90 -10.75
CA ARG A 129 -4.70 -5.24 -12.13
C ARG A 129 -5.77 -4.73 -13.07
N SER A 130 -5.45 -3.72 -13.88
CA SER A 130 -6.36 -3.22 -14.90
C SER A 130 -6.09 -3.94 -16.22
N LYS A 131 -7.13 -4.54 -16.82
CA LYS A 131 -7.09 -5.10 -18.18
C LYS A 131 -7.23 -4.00 -19.23
N ALA A 132 -8.16 -3.07 -19.02
CA ALA A 132 -8.39 -1.90 -19.86
C ALA A 132 -8.78 -0.70 -19.00
N TYR A 133 -8.55 0.52 -19.50
CA TYR A 133 -8.98 1.73 -18.79
C TYR A 133 -10.50 1.84 -18.78
N SER A 134 -11.08 1.94 -17.59
CA SER A 134 -12.50 2.23 -17.38
C SER A 134 -12.64 3.33 -16.35
N LYS A 135 -13.30 4.43 -16.74
CA LYS A 135 -13.58 5.57 -15.84
C LYS A 135 -14.31 5.13 -14.57
N LYS A 136 -15.17 4.12 -14.68
CA LYS A 136 -15.97 3.59 -13.58
C LYS A 136 -15.15 2.74 -12.61
N SER A 137 -14.22 1.94 -13.13
CA SER A 137 -13.27 1.17 -12.32
C SER A 137 -12.33 2.09 -11.53
N GLU A 138 -11.80 3.15 -12.17
CA GLU A 138 -10.95 4.14 -11.49
C GLU A 138 -11.74 4.95 -10.44
N LEU A 139 -12.99 5.33 -10.73
CA LEU A 139 -13.85 5.99 -9.75
C LEU A 139 -14.12 5.07 -8.53
N THR A 140 -14.35 3.79 -8.77
CA THR A 140 -14.57 2.80 -7.70
C THR A 140 -13.32 2.66 -6.83
N LYS A 141 -12.14 2.64 -7.44
CA LYS A 141 -10.85 2.64 -6.73
C LYS A 141 -10.67 3.87 -5.83
N GLU A 142 -10.98 5.06 -6.32
CA GLU A 142 -10.88 6.29 -5.51
C GLU A 142 -11.90 6.35 -4.37
N ILE A 143 -13.14 5.91 -4.60
CA ILE A 143 -14.17 5.83 -3.55
C ILE A 143 -13.80 4.77 -2.51
N PHE A 144 -13.32 3.62 -2.95
CA PHE A 144 -12.85 2.55 -2.08
C PHE A 144 -11.73 3.04 -1.15
N ARG A 145 -10.77 3.78 -1.69
CA ARG A 145 -9.71 4.43 -0.90
C ARG A 145 -10.27 5.35 0.17
N LYS A 146 -11.22 6.23 -0.17
CA LYS A 146 -11.85 7.14 0.79
C LYS A 146 -12.58 6.40 1.90
N PHE A 147 -13.26 5.30 1.58
CA PHE A 147 -13.90 4.47 2.61
C PHE A 147 -12.89 3.85 3.57
N ILE A 148 -11.76 3.34 3.07
CA ILE A 148 -10.70 2.81 3.93
C ILE A 148 -10.16 3.91 4.85
N GLN A 149 -9.88 5.10 4.32
CA GLN A 149 -9.31 6.22 5.07
C GLN A 149 -10.24 6.77 6.16
N ASN A 150 -11.54 6.51 6.07
CA ASN A 150 -12.54 6.93 7.04
C ASN A 150 -12.76 5.93 8.19
N TYR A 151 -12.13 4.75 8.16
CA TYR A 151 -12.11 3.90 9.34
C TYR A 151 -11.29 4.56 10.45
N PHE A 152 -11.66 4.27 11.69
CA PHE A 152 -10.88 4.61 12.87
C PHE A 152 -10.32 3.33 13.48
N ILE A 153 -9.07 3.39 13.96
CA ILE A 153 -8.38 2.28 14.63
C ILE A 153 -8.69 2.29 16.13
#